data_AF-A0AAE9EBF3-F1
#
_entry.id   AF-A0AAE9EBF3-F1
#
_cell.length_a   1.000
_cell.length_b   1.000
_cell.length_c   1.000
_cell.angle_alpha   90.00
_cell.angle_beta   90.00
_cell.angle_gamma   90.00
#
_symmetry.space_group_name_H-M   'P 1'
#
loop_
_entity.id
_entity.type
_entity.pdbx_description
1 polymer ?
#
loop_
_entity_poly.entity_id
_entity_poly.type
_entity_poly.pdbx_seq_one_letter_code
_entity_poly.pdbx_strand_id
1 'polypeptide(L)'
;MNLEIFSDNLQCIGKLRNGIDEFHKLADEIRKEEEAVKTLENHIANCNGIKTELDMERRNHAEELRQINQDINTLEDITKSSKSELEKRKRKIMVAMGEVGRMRGFINENLESMNIVHKLESSEEEELFKATWARQTSEPQTMPDVPRDPSELPAFLQSLINCAQQQPQSSGTMVNMPRNLVNRHRMPPSFVEASKMKVCENCGANIHRNAPTCPVCKMKTRSKNPKKKPRRMYQGLPESML
;
A
#
# COMPACT_ATOMS: atom_id res chain seq x y z
N MET A 1 87.57 18.08 -17.84
CA MET A 1 86.78 18.93 -16.94
C MET A 1 85.44 19.39 -17.54
N ASN A 2 85.34 19.88 -18.78
CA ASN A 2 84.04 20.36 -19.31
C ASN A 2 82.98 19.26 -19.61
N LEU A 3 83.39 18.04 -19.98
CA LEU A 3 82.47 16.95 -20.33
C LEU A 3 81.79 16.31 -19.11
N GLU A 4 82.48 16.22 -17.98
CA GLU A 4 81.95 15.67 -16.72
C GLU A 4 80.82 16.55 -16.17
N ILE A 5 81.06 17.86 -16.10
CA ILE A 5 80.06 18.85 -15.66
C ILE A 5 78.83 18.82 -16.57
N PHE A 6 79.03 18.68 -17.89
CA PHE A 6 77.93 18.56 -18.83
C PHE A 6 77.12 17.26 -18.64
N SER A 7 77.80 16.13 -18.42
CA SER A 7 77.18 14.84 -18.10
C SER A 7 76.35 14.90 -16.81
N ASP A 8 76.89 15.50 -15.76
CA ASP A 8 76.21 15.66 -14.46
C ASP A 8 74.97 16.55 -14.58
N ASN A 9 75.08 17.65 -15.34
CA ASN A 9 73.95 18.53 -15.63
C ASN A 9 72.85 17.79 -16.41
N LEU A 10 73.19 16.99 -17.43
CA LEU A 10 72.21 16.18 -18.16
C LEU A 10 71.54 15.13 -17.26
N GLN A 11 72.29 14.50 -16.35
CA GLN A 11 71.75 13.55 -15.40
C GLN A 11 70.78 14.23 -14.41
N CYS A 12 71.13 15.43 -13.92
CA CYS A 12 70.25 16.25 -13.09
C CYS A 12 68.97 16.65 -13.82
N ILE A 13 69.07 17.08 -15.08
CA ILE A 13 67.90 17.41 -15.92
C ILE A 13 67.01 16.17 -16.10
N GLY A 14 67.59 14.98 -16.33
CA GLY A 14 66.84 13.73 -16.42
C GLY A 14 66.07 13.39 -15.14
N LYS A 15 66.71 13.54 -13.97
CA LYS A 15 66.07 13.35 -12.66
C LYS A 15 64.94 14.35 -12.43
N LEU A 16 65.17 15.64 -12.75
CA LEU A 16 64.16 16.69 -12.63
C LEU A 16 62.96 16.41 -13.54
N ARG A 17 63.19 15.98 -14.78
CA ARG A 17 62.11 15.60 -15.70
C ARG A 17 61.26 14.46 -15.14
N ASN A 18 61.88 13.39 -14.63
CA ASN A 18 61.14 12.28 -14.02
C ASN A 18 60.31 12.75 -12.81
N GLY A 19 60.88 13.61 -11.97
CA GLY A 19 60.16 14.21 -10.83
C GLY A 19 58.97 15.08 -11.27
N ILE A 20 59.11 15.82 -12.37
CA ILE A 20 58.00 16.61 -12.96
C ILE A 20 56.91 15.68 -13.50
N ASP A 21 57.26 14.57 -14.16
CA ASP A 21 56.29 13.60 -14.67
C ASP A 21 55.53 12.91 -13.52
N GLU A 22 56.20 12.57 -12.43
CA GLU A 22 55.57 12.03 -11.20
C GLU A 22 54.68 13.08 -10.53
N PHE A 23 55.13 14.33 -10.43
CA PHE A 23 54.33 15.43 -9.90
C PHE A 23 53.02 15.62 -10.69
N HIS A 24 53.08 15.62 -12.02
CA HIS A 24 51.88 15.74 -12.84
C HIS A 24 50.93 14.56 -12.66
N LYS A 25 51.44 13.33 -12.55
CA LYS A 25 50.61 12.15 -12.25
C LYS A 25 49.87 12.29 -10.92
N LEU A 26 50.57 12.71 -9.87
CA LEU A 26 49.94 12.92 -8.56
C LEU A 26 48.91 14.06 -8.61
N ALA A 27 49.19 15.15 -9.32
CA ALA A 27 48.25 16.24 -9.51
C ALA A 27 46.97 15.79 -10.26
N ASP A 28 47.11 14.93 -11.27
CA ASP A 28 45.99 14.33 -12.01
C ASP A 28 45.13 13.44 -11.11
N GLU A 29 45.77 12.63 -10.27
CA GLU A 29 45.09 11.77 -9.31
C GLU A 29 44.31 12.59 -8.27
N ILE A 30 44.91 13.66 -7.73
CA ILE A 30 44.23 14.60 -6.83
C ILE A 30 42.98 15.19 -7.49
N ARG A 31 43.10 15.66 -8.75
CA ARG A 31 41.94 16.23 -9.48
C ARG A 31 40.83 15.22 -9.69
N LYS A 32 41.17 13.97 -9.98
CA LYS A 32 40.20 12.89 -10.16
C LYS A 32 39.47 12.57 -8.85
N GLU A 33 40.21 12.46 -7.74
CA GLU A 33 39.63 12.20 -6.43
C GLU A 33 38.77 13.38 -5.94
N GLU A 34 39.18 14.63 -6.20
CA GLU A 34 38.37 15.81 -5.89
C GLU A 34 36.99 15.76 -6.58
N GLU A 35 36.97 15.41 -7.86
CA GLU A 35 35.71 15.29 -8.61
C GLU A 35 34.84 14.12 -8.11
N ALA A 36 35.46 13.01 -7.72
CA ALA A 36 34.76 11.89 -7.09
C ALA A 36 34.14 12.30 -5.74
N VAL A 37 34.87 13.07 -4.92
CA VAL A 37 34.36 13.62 -3.66
C VAL A 37 33.16 14.53 -3.90
N LYS A 38 33.23 15.47 -4.84
CA LYS A 38 32.08 16.34 -5.19
C LYS A 38 30.85 15.54 -5.62
N THR A 39 31.05 14.48 -6.39
CA THR A 39 29.97 13.59 -6.80
C THR A 39 29.33 12.88 -5.60
N LEU A 40 30.14 12.42 -4.65
CA LEU A 40 29.67 11.78 -3.42
C LEU A 40 28.93 12.76 -2.51
N GLU A 41 29.44 13.98 -2.35
CA GLU A 41 28.78 15.04 -1.58
C GLU A 41 27.39 15.35 -2.12
N ASN A 42 27.25 15.50 -3.43
CA ASN A 42 25.97 15.68 -4.10
C ASN A 42 25.02 14.49 -3.87
N HIS A 43 25.54 13.26 -3.93
CA HIS A 43 24.73 12.07 -3.67
C HIS A 43 24.24 12.00 -2.21
N ILE A 44 25.11 12.36 -1.26
CA ILE A 44 24.77 12.43 0.17
C ILE A 44 23.70 13.50 0.41
N ALA A 45 23.85 14.68 -0.20
CA ALA A 45 22.87 15.76 -0.11
C ALA A 45 21.49 15.29 -0.62
N ASN A 46 21.44 14.62 -1.77
CA ASN A 46 20.21 14.06 -2.32
C ASN A 46 19.59 12.99 -1.39
N CYS A 47 20.41 12.10 -0.83
CA CYS A 47 19.92 11.09 0.11
C CYS A 47 19.33 11.72 1.38
N ASN A 48 19.96 12.78 1.89
CA ASN A 48 19.47 13.51 3.05
C ASN A 48 18.14 14.24 2.74
N GLY A 49 18.02 14.84 1.54
CA GLY A 49 16.76 15.43 1.08
C GLY A 49 15.61 14.43 1.06
N ILE A 50 15.83 13.26 0.42
CA ILE A 50 14.82 12.18 0.38
C ILE A 50 14.47 11.70 1.80
N LYS A 51 15.46 11.57 2.69
CA LYS A 51 15.21 11.19 4.08
C LYS A 51 14.29 12.19 4.78
N THR A 52 14.52 13.48 4.59
CA THR A 52 13.67 14.53 5.16
C THR A 52 12.24 14.49 4.62
N GLU A 53 12.07 14.26 3.31
CA GLU A 53 10.76 14.09 2.69
C GLU A 53 10.01 12.88 3.28
N LEU A 54 10.66 11.73 3.40
CA LEU A 54 10.08 10.54 4.01
C LEU A 54 9.69 10.77 5.49
N ASP A 55 10.51 11.48 6.25
CA ASP A 55 10.19 11.84 7.63
C ASP A 55 9.00 12.79 7.72
N MET A 56 8.80 13.65 6.71
CA MET A 56 7.62 14.51 6.59
C MET A 56 6.37 13.70 6.24
N GLU A 57 6.44 12.81 5.26
CA GLU A 57 5.34 11.91 4.91
C GLU A 57 4.92 11.05 6.10
N ARG A 58 5.88 10.48 6.84
CA ARG A 58 5.60 9.73 8.07
C ARG A 58 4.83 10.56 9.10
N ARG A 59 5.21 11.82 9.30
CA ARG A 59 4.50 12.73 10.22
C ARG A 59 3.09 13.05 9.74
N ASN A 60 2.90 13.25 8.44
CA ASN A 60 1.58 13.51 7.86
C ASN A 60 0.65 12.30 8.03
N HIS A 61 1.10 11.09 7.71
CA HIS A 61 0.32 9.87 7.95
C HIS A 61 -0.02 9.67 9.44
N ALA A 62 0.89 10.03 10.35
CA ALA A 62 0.60 9.96 11.78
C ALA A 62 -0.52 10.93 12.20
N GLU A 63 -0.64 12.09 11.53
CA GLU A 63 -1.74 13.03 11.76
C GLU A 63 -3.06 12.52 11.21
N GLU A 64 -3.06 11.97 9.99
CA GLU A 64 -4.25 11.35 9.39
C GLU A 64 -4.81 10.23 10.28
N LEU A 65 -3.93 9.37 10.83
CA LEU A 65 -4.34 8.34 11.78
C LEU A 65 -4.94 8.91 13.06
N ARG A 66 -4.41 10.04 13.56
CA ARG A 66 -4.99 10.73 14.72
C ARG A 66 -6.38 11.28 14.41
N GLN A 67 -6.57 11.88 13.24
CA GLN A 67 -7.87 12.38 12.80
C GLN A 67 -8.89 11.25 12.66
N ILE A 68 -8.51 10.13 12.01
CA ILE A 68 -9.39 8.95 11.88
C ILE A 68 -9.84 8.45 13.26
N ASN A 69 -8.91 8.35 14.22
CA ASN A 69 -9.26 7.92 15.58
C ASN A 69 -10.22 8.91 16.28
N GLN A 70 -10.06 10.21 16.06
CA GLN A 70 -10.98 11.22 16.57
C GLN A 70 -12.38 11.11 15.94
N ASP A 71 -12.43 10.89 14.63
CA ASP A 71 -13.68 10.74 13.89
C ASP A 71 -14.43 9.49 14.34
N ILE A 72 -13.72 8.37 14.58
CA ILE A 72 -14.29 7.14 15.15
C ILE A 72 -14.98 7.45 16.48
N ASN A 73 -14.28 8.08 17.42
CA ASN A 73 -14.84 8.42 18.72
C ASN A 73 -16.07 9.33 18.59
N THR A 74 -16.01 10.30 17.68
CA THR A 74 -17.13 11.23 17.42
C THR A 74 -18.35 10.49 16.86
N LEU A 75 -18.15 9.57 15.92
CA LEU A 75 -19.22 8.75 15.35
C LEU A 75 -19.81 7.77 16.37
N GLU A 76 -19.00 7.22 17.26
CA GLU A 76 -19.46 6.38 18.37
C GLU A 76 -20.36 7.16 19.32
N ASP A 77 -19.98 8.39 19.69
CA ASP A 77 -20.79 9.27 20.53
C ASP A 77 -22.11 9.66 19.86
N ILE A 78 -22.07 10.05 18.58
CA ILE A 78 -23.28 10.35 17.79
C ILE A 78 -24.20 9.14 17.72
N THR A 79 -23.66 7.95 17.49
CA THR A 79 -24.42 6.70 17.40
C THR A 79 -25.07 6.38 18.74
N LYS A 80 -24.34 6.51 19.85
CA LYS A 80 -24.84 6.29 21.21
C LYS A 80 -25.97 7.26 21.55
N SER A 81 -25.78 8.55 21.25
CA SER A 81 -26.78 9.60 21.45
C SER A 81 -28.05 9.32 20.63
N SER A 82 -27.89 8.97 19.34
CA SER A 82 -29.00 8.66 18.44
C SER A 82 -29.79 7.43 18.88
N LYS A 83 -29.11 6.37 19.33
CA LYS A 83 -29.76 5.16 19.90
C LYS A 83 -30.55 5.50 21.16
N SER A 84 -29.97 6.31 22.06
CA SER A 84 -30.66 6.76 23.28
C SER A 84 -31.94 7.54 22.96
N GLU A 85 -31.87 8.51 22.04
CA GLU A 85 -33.04 9.29 21.64
C GLU A 85 -34.08 8.46 20.88
N LEU A 86 -33.66 7.50 20.06
CA LEU A 86 -34.56 6.54 19.42
C LEU A 86 -35.35 5.73 20.47
N GLU A 87 -34.66 5.16 21.45
CA GLU A 87 -35.30 4.38 22.53
C GLU A 87 -36.23 5.22 23.40
N LYS A 88 -35.86 6.48 23.65
CA LYS A 88 -36.74 7.44 24.35
C LYS A 88 -38.02 7.72 23.57
N ARG A 89 -37.94 7.95 22.26
CA ARG A 89 -39.11 8.21 21.40
C ARG A 89 -40.01 6.98 21.29
N LYS A 90 -39.41 5.81 21.11
CA LYS A 90 -40.10 4.52 21.15
C LYS A 90 -40.90 4.31 22.42
N ARG A 91 -40.28 4.55 23.58
CA ARG A 91 -40.96 4.44 24.88
C ARG A 91 -42.18 5.36 24.96
N LYS A 92 -42.08 6.60 24.46
CA LYS A 92 -43.21 7.53 24.40
C LYS A 92 -44.35 6.96 23.54
N ILE A 93 -44.05 6.42 22.37
CA ILE A 93 -45.07 5.83 21.48
C ILE A 93 -45.72 4.60 22.15
N MET A 94 -44.95 3.71 22.76
CA MET A 94 -45.50 2.55 23.47
C MET A 94 -46.47 2.94 24.60
N VAL A 95 -46.15 4.00 25.36
CA VAL A 95 -47.05 4.52 26.41
C VAL A 95 -48.34 5.04 25.79
N ALA A 96 -48.25 5.85 24.73
CA ALA A 96 -49.42 6.38 24.03
C ALA A 96 -50.30 5.27 23.42
N MET A 97 -49.70 4.23 22.82
CA MET A 97 -50.44 3.07 22.32
C MET A 97 -51.18 2.32 23.43
N GLY A 98 -50.56 2.19 24.60
CA GLY A 98 -51.21 1.61 25.78
C GLY A 98 -52.43 2.43 26.23
N GLU A 99 -52.33 3.76 26.19
CA GLU A 99 -53.44 4.67 26.50
C GLU A 99 -54.58 4.57 25.48
N VAL A 100 -54.25 4.59 24.19
CA VAL A 100 -55.22 4.41 23.10
C VAL A 100 -55.93 3.06 23.23
N GLY A 101 -55.19 1.98 23.48
CA GLY A 101 -55.75 0.65 23.70
C GLY A 101 -56.73 0.60 24.87
N ARG A 102 -56.39 1.22 26.01
CA ARG A 102 -57.29 1.31 27.17
C ARG A 102 -58.56 2.12 26.85
N MET A 103 -58.40 3.28 26.20
CA MET A 103 -59.52 4.13 25.83
C MET A 103 -60.47 3.45 24.84
N ARG A 104 -59.90 2.79 23.82
CA ARG A 104 -60.66 1.99 22.85
C ARG A 104 -61.45 0.87 23.54
N GLY A 105 -60.82 0.14 24.47
CA GLY A 105 -61.49 -0.89 25.26
C GLY A 105 -62.70 -0.35 26.02
N PHE A 106 -62.49 0.72 26.80
CA PHE A 106 -63.56 1.39 27.55
C PHE A 106 -64.71 1.88 26.66
N ILE A 107 -64.41 2.51 25.52
CA ILE A 107 -65.45 2.99 24.61
C ILE A 107 -66.23 1.81 24.01
N ASN A 108 -65.54 0.77 23.54
CA ASN A 108 -66.18 -0.41 22.96
C ASN A 108 -67.08 -1.13 23.97
N GLU A 109 -66.67 -1.28 25.23
CA GLU A 109 -67.50 -1.83 26.31
C GLU A 109 -68.78 -1.00 26.57
N ASN A 110 -68.66 0.34 26.54
CA ASN A 110 -69.82 1.22 26.68
C ASN A 110 -70.77 1.13 25.46
N LEU A 111 -70.22 1.08 24.23
CA LEU A 111 -71.02 0.91 23.01
C LEU A 111 -71.81 -0.40 23.05
N GLU A 112 -71.17 -1.50 23.47
CA GLU A 112 -71.82 -2.80 23.67
C GLU A 112 -72.92 -2.71 24.73
N SER A 113 -72.68 -2.03 25.85
CA SER A 113 -73.67 -1.82 26.92
C SER A 113 -74.90 -1.02 26.44
N MET A 114 -74.73 -0.20 25.40
CA MET A 114 -75.80 0.54 24.72
C MET A 114 -76.38 -0.21 23.51
N ASN A 115 -75.99 -1.48 23.30
CA ASN A 115 -76.44 -2.33 22.20
C ASN A 115 -76.08 -1.79 20.79
N ILE A 116 -74.99 -1.01 20.69
CA ILE A 116 -74.45 -0.49 19.44
C ILE A 116 -73.41 -1.49 18.90
N VAL A 117 -73.62 -1.98 17.68
CA VAL A 117 -72.78 -3.04 17.06
C VAL A 117 -71.41 -2.54 16.60
N HIS A 118 -71.26 -1.23 16.39
CA HIS A 118 -70.01 -0.65 15.89
C HIS A 118 -68.90 -0.68 16.96
N LYS A 119 -67.68 -1.05 16.55
CA LYS A 119 -66.48 -1.05 17.39
C LYS A 119 -65.40 -0.18 16.77
N LEU A 120 -64.70 0.56 17.62
CA LEU A 120 -63.46 1.22 17.26
C LEU A 120 -62.37 0.16 17.04
N GLU A 121 -61.71 0.23 15.90
CA GLU A 121 -60.60 -0.65 15.51
C GLU A 121 -59.24 0.02 15.80
N SER A 122 -58.15 -0.72 15.58
CA SER A 122 -56.81 -0.13 15.59
C SER A 122 -56.63 0.81 14.40
N SER A 123 -56.04 1.98 14.62
CA SER A 123 -55.76 2.89 13.51
C SER A 123 -54.55 2.42 12.69
N GLU A 124 -54.44 2.90 11.45
CA GLU A 124 -53.34 2.60 10.56
C GLU A 124 -51.97 2.96 11.18
N GLU A 125 -51.92 4.05 11.96
CA GLU A 125 -50.73 4.51 12.66
C GLU A 125 -50.26 3.53 13.76
N GLU A 126 -51.18 2.85 14.45
CA GLU A 126 -50.84 1.82 15.44
C GLU A 126 -50.21 0.60 14.77
N GLU A 127 -50.76 0.17 13.63
CA GLU A 127 -50.24 -0.97 12.88
C GLU A 127 -48.89 -0.66 12.22
N LEU A 128 -48.73 0.56 11.68
CA LEU A 128 -47.47 1.01 11.10
C LEU A 128 -46.33 1.06 12.13
N PHE A 129 -46.62 1.50 13.36
CA PHE A 129 -45.63 1.48 14.43
C PHE A 129 -45.28 0.04 14.86
N LYS A 130 -46.26 -0.85 15.00
CA LYS A 130 -46.00 -2.28 15.30
C LYS A 130 -45.09 -2.92 14.25
N ALA A 131 -45.35 -2.67 12.97
CA ALA A 131 -44.52 -3.14 11.87
C ALA A 131 -43.09 -2.56 11.94
N THR A 132 -42.97 -1.26 12.24
CA THR A 132 -41.67 -0.58 12.38
C THR A 132 -40.86 -1.16 13.55
N TRP A 133 -41.52 -1.44 14.67
CA TRP A 133 -40.90 -2.05 15.84
C TRP A 133 -40.41 -3.48 15.54
N ALA A 134 -41.27 -4.30 14.92
CA ALA A 134 -40.96 -5.68 14.57
C ALA A 134 -39.71 -5.79 13.69
N ARG A 135 -39.60 -4.94 12.65
CA ARG A 135 -38.42 -4.89 11.77
C ARG A 135 -37.13 -4.57 12.51
N GLN A 136 -37.16 -3.64 13.48
CA GLN A 136 -35.98 -3.27 14.24
C GLN A 136 -35.53 -4.34 15.25
N THR A 137 -36.43 -5.21 15.71
CA THR A 137 -36.09 -6.32 16.60
C THR A 137 -35.62 -7.57 15.87
N SER A 138 -35.94 -7.72 14.58
CA SER A 138 -35.63 -8.93 13.80
C SER A 138 -34.33 -8.83 13.00
N GLU A 139 -33.86 -7.64 12.63
CA GLU A 139 -32.62 -7.46 11.89
C GLU A 139 -31.47 -7.08 12.84
N PRO A 140 -30.43 -7.92 12.99
CA PRO A 140 -29.17 -7.45 13.57
C PRO A 140 -28.68 -6.30 12.68
N GLN A 141 -28.32 -5.16 13.27
CA GLN A 141 -27.56 -4.12 12.57
C GLN A 141 -26.21 -4.71 12.15
N THR A 142 -26.20 -5.43 11.05
CA THR A 142 -24.98 -5.89 10.40
C THR A 142 -24.37 -4.65 9.77
N MET A 143 -23.16 -4.31 10.21
CA MET A 143 -22.25 -3.49 9.42
C MET A 143 -22.29 -4.00 7.97
N PRO A 144 -22.24 -3.14 6.93
CA PRO A 144 -22.09 -3.63 5.57
C PRO A 144 -20.95 -4.64 5.57
N ASP A 145 -21.24 -5.85 5.09
CA ASP A 145 -20.36 -7.01 5.21
C ASP A 145 -19.02 -6.65 4.55
N VAL A 146 -18.02 -6.32 5.37
CA VAL A 146 -16.65 -6.18 4.87
C VAL A 146 -16.27 -7.60 4.52
N PRO A 147 -15.96 -7.91 3.24
CA PRO A 147 -15.67 -9.28 2.84
C PRO A 147 -14.62 -9.88 3.75
N ARG A 148 -15.04 -10.84 4.57
CA ARG A 148 -14.17 -11.52 5.55
C ARG A 148 -13.16 -12.42 4.86
N ASP A 149 -13.47 -12.87 3.64
CA ASP A 149 -12.55 -13.58 2.78
C ASP A 149 -11.72 -12.55 2.00
N PRO A 150 -10.38 -12.52 2.17
CA PRO A 150 -9.52 -11.67 1.38
C PRO A 150 -9.84 -11.77 -0.12
N SER A 151 -10.21 -12.96 -0.60
CA SER A 151 -10.44 -13.33 -2.01
C SER A 151 -11.57 -12.56 -2.70
N GLU A 152 -12.46 -11.95 -1.91
CA GLU A 152 -13.60 -11.17 -2.40
C GLU A 152 -13.27 -9.67 -2.57
N LEU A 153 -12.08 -9.25 -2.14
CA LEU A 153 -11.63 -7.88 -2.31
C LEU A 153 -11.21 -7.63 -3.78
N PRO A 154 -11.47 -6.43 -4.32
CA PRO A 154 -10.87 -5.99 -5.57
C PRO A 154 -9.37 -6.27 -5.60
N ALA A 155 -8.88 -6.80 -6.73
CA ALA A 155 -7.49 -7.31 -6.85
C ALA A 155 -6.41 -6.32 -6.38
N PHE A 156 -6.68 -5.01 -6.43
CA PHE A 156 -5.77 -3.98 -5.92
C PHE A 156 -5.66 -4.00 -4.38
N LEU A 157 -6.77 -4.17 -3.65
CA LEU A 157 -6.79 -4.28 -2.18
C LEU A 157 -6.17 -5.59 -1.72
N GLN A 158 -6.46 -6.69 -2.44
CA GLN A 158 -5.83 -7.98 -2.22
C GLN A 158 -4.30 -7.91 -2.34
N SER A 159 -3.79 -7.16 -3.32
CA SER A 159 -2.37 -6.94 -3.50
C SER A 159 -1.75 -6.12 -2.35
N LEU A 160 -2.49 -5.22 -1.71
CA LEU A 160 -2.00 -4.44 -0.55
C LEU A 160 -1.90 -5.32 0.70
N ILE A 161 -2.91 -6.16 0.97
CA ILE A 161 -2.91 -7.08 2.11
C ILE A 161 -1.78 -8.12 1.99
N ASN A 162 -1.59 -8.69 0.81
CA ASN A 162 -0.53 -9.67 0.56
C ASN A 162 0.89 -9.05 0.68
N CYS A 163 1.04 -7.75 0.42
CA CYS A 163 2.29 -7.03 0.67
C CYS A 163 2.51 -6.78 2.17
N ALA A 164 1.46 -6.49 2.94
CA ALA A 164 1.53 -6.31 4.38
C ALA A 164 1.84 -7.62 5.14
N GLN A 165 1.28 -8.76 4.69
CA GLN A 165 1.52 -10.07 5.31
C GLN A 165 2.90 -10.68 5.00
N GLN A 166 3.64 -10.16 4.02
CA GLN A 166 5.01 -10.60 3.73
C GLN A 166 6.08 -9.92 4.60
N GLN A 167 5.72 -9.01 5.50
CA GLN A 167 6.64 -8.56 6.55
C GLN A 167 6.69 -9.59 7.69
N PRO A 168 7.84 -10.20 7.99
CA PRO A 168 7.97 -11.06 9.16
C PRO A 168 7.75 -10.22 10.43
N GLN A 169 6.85 -10.67 11.31
CA GLN A 169 6.80 -10.18 12.69
C GLN A 169 8.04 -10.72 13.43
N SER A 170 9.11 -9.94 13.49
CA SER A 170 10.24 -10.20 14.40
C SER A 170 10.08 -9.36 15.66
N SER A 171 9.75 -10.01 16.76
CA SER A 171 9.96 -9.50 18.11
C SER A 171 11.46 -9.31 18.36
N GLY A 172 11.86 -8.12 18.82
CA GLY A 172 13.16 -7.89 19.45
C GLY A 172 14.24 -7.23 18.57
N THR A 173 14.74 -6.11 19.08
CA THR A 173 16.09 -5.53 18.89
C THR A 173 16.43 -4.98 17.49
N MET A 174 16.80 -3.69 17.47
CA MET A 174 17.43 -2.99 16.35
C MET A 174 18.61 -3.80 15.79
N VAL A 175 18.72 -3.97 14.46
CA VAL A 175 19.86 -3.66 13.57
C VAL A 175 19.55 -4.24 12.16
N ASN A 176 19.91 -3.47 11.11
CA ASN A 176 20.05 -3.84 9.69
C ASN A 176 18.81 -3.95 8.79
N MET A 177 18.67 -2.92 7.96
CA MET A 177 17.93 -2.90 6.70
C MET A 177 18.56 -3.86 5.66
N PRO A 178 17.76 -4.35 4.69
CA PRO A 178 18.07 -4.00 3.31
C PRO A 178 16.92 -3.22 2.67
N ARG A 179 17.32 -2.07 2.14
CA ARG A 179 16.59 -1.12 1.31
C ARG A 179 16.00 -1.86 0.10
N ASN A 180 14.69 -1.87 -0.09
CA ASN A 180 14.02 -1.83 -1.41
C ASN A 180 12.48 -1.85 -1.24
N LEU A 181 11.87 -0.67 -1.27
CA LEU A 181 10.57 -0.38 -1.90
C LEU A 181 10.29 1.12 -1.77
N VAL A 182 11.02 1.88 -2.58
CA VAL A 182 10.62 3.23 -2.97
C VAL A 182 9.62 3.06 -4.12
N ASN A 183 8.63 3.96 -4.19
CA ASN A 183 7.88 4.33 -5.39
C ASN A 183 6.63 3.52 -5.79
N ARG A 184 5.51 3.83 -5.12
CA ARG A 184 4.20 4.02 -5.77
C ARG A 184 3.75 5.39 -5.27
N HIS A 185 3.92 6.48 -6.01
CA HIS A 185 2.93 7.03 -6.93
C HIS A 185 3.57 8.01 -7.94
N ARG A 186 2.99 8.03 -9.15
CA ARG A 186 3.19 8.94 -10.30
C ARG A 186 4.48 8.81 -11.13
N MET A 187 4.39 7.95 -12.15
CA MET A 187 5.09 8.14 -13.44
C MET A 187 4.05 8.41 -14.54
N PRO A 188 4.36 9.25 -15.56
CA PRO A 188 3.42 9.59 -16.64
C PRO A 188 3.07 8.37 -17.53
N PRO A 189 1.91 8.37 -18.21
CA PRO A 189 1.28 7.16 -18.75
C PRO A 189 1.89 6.59 -20.04
N SER A 190 3.11 6.98 -20.45
CA SER A 190 3.68 6.57 -21.75
C SER A 190 4.89 5.63 -21.68
N PHE A 191 5.36 5.19 -20.51
CA PHE A 191 6.56 4.31 -20.44
C PHE A 191 6.53 3.18 -19.40
N VAL A 192 5.36 2.81 -18.88
CA VAL A 192 5.20 1.54 -18.15
C VAL A 192 4.76 0.48 -19.15
N GLU A 193 5.73 -0.15 -19.82
CA GLU A 193 5.48 -1.49 -20.36
C GLU A 193 5.14 -2.37 -19.16
N ALA A 194 3.84 -2.54 -18.92
CA ALA A 194 3.30 -3.33 -17.84
C ALA A 194 4.07 -4.65 -17.78
N SER A 195 4.72 -4.93 -16.65
CA SER A 195 5.35 -6.23 -16.40
C SER A 195 4.31 -7.31 -16.70
N LYS A 196 4.41 -7.93 -17.88
CA LYS A 196 3.42 -8.85 -18.44
C LYS A 196 3.41 -10.11 -17.58
N MET A 197 2.66 -10.14 -16.48
CA MET A 197 2.53 -11.31 -15.62
C MET A 197 1.98 -12.50 -16.42
N LYS A 198 2.32 -13.74 -16.03
CA LYS A 198 1.69 -14.97 -16.50
C LYS A 198 1.13 -15.74 -15.30
N VAL A 199 0.03 -16.46 -15.51
CA VAL A 199 -0.53 -17.36 -14.50
C VAL A 199 0.19 -18.70 -14.55
N CYS A 200 0.56 -19.26 -13.40
CA CYS A 200 1.11 -20.60 -13.31
C CYS A 200 0.02 -21.64 -13.62
N GLU A 201 0.25 -22.49 -14.62
CA GLU A 201 -0.70 -23.52 -15.07
C GLU A 201 -0.99 -24.60 -14.02
N ASN A 202 -0.16 -24.73 -12.97
CA ASN A 202 -0.34 -25.74 -11.93
C ASN A 202 -1.08 -25.23 -10.69
N CYS A 203 -0.87 -23.97 -10.27
CA CYS A 203 -1.40 -23.46 -9.01
C CYS A 203 -2.15 -22.12 -9.13
N GLY A 204 -2.27 -21.56 -10.33
CA GLY A 204 -2.98 -20.30 -10.55
C GLY A 204 -2.26 -19.04 -10.07
N ALA A 205 -1.07 -19.15 -9.46
CA ALA A 205 -0.34 -17.98 -8.99
C ALA A 205 0.13 -17.07 -10.15
N ASN A 206 -0.03 -15.76 -10.00
CA ASN A 206 0.55 -14.77 -10.91
C ASN A 206 2.06 -14.69 -10.70
N ILE A 207 2.83 -15.02 -11.75
CA ILE A 207 4.28 -15.03 -11.75
C ILE A 207 4.82 -14.15 -12.88
N HIS A 208 6.06 -13.69 -12.74
CA HIS A 208 6.71 -12.91 -13.80
C HIS A 208 6.76 -13.70 -15.13
N ARG A 209 6.54 -13.04 -16.29
CA ARG A 209 6.46 -13.69 -17.62
C ARG A 209 7.60 -14.67 -17.90
N ASN A 210 8.80 -14.26 -17.47
CA ASN A 210 10.05 -14.95 -17.74
C ASN A 210 10.51 -15.84 -16.58
N ALA A 211 9.70 -16.01 -15.53
CA ALA A 211 10.03 -16.92 -14.44
C ALA A 211 10.13 -18.37 -14.99
N PRO A 212 11.25 -19.07 -14.80
CA PRO A 212 11.43 -20.45 -15.28
C PRO A 212 10.69 -21.46 -14.40
N THR A 213 10.45 -21.12 -13.14
CA THR A 213 9.82 -21.97 -12.14
C THR A 213 8.85 -21.14 -11.31
N CYS A 214 7.71 -21.70 -10.93
CA CYS A 214 6.77 -21.04 -10.03
C CYS A 214 7.42 -20.90 -8.63
N PRO A 215 7.46 -19.70 -8.01
CA PRO A 215 8.01 -19.56 -6.66
C PRO A 215 7.13 -20.23 -5.60
N VAL A 216 5.83 -20.41 -5.89
CA VAL A 216 4.85 -21.03 -4.99
C VAL A 216 4.96 -22.54 -5.04
N CYS A 217 4.58 -23.18 -6.16
CA CYS A 217 4.54 -24.65 -6.24
C CYS A 217 5.83 -25.30 -6.76
N LYS A 218 6.86 -24.51 -7.10
CA LYS A 218 8.14 -24.98 -7.67
C LYS A 218 8.01 -25.76 -8.99
N MET A 219 6.83 -25.80 -9.61
CA MET A 219 6.64 -26.43 -10.92
C MET A 219 7.31 -25.59 -12.02
N LYS A 220 7.96 -26.24 -12.98
CA LYS A 220 8.54 -25.56 -14.16
C LYS A 220 7.42 -24.91 -14.97
N THR A 221 7.64 -23.68 -15.40
CA THR A 221 6.66 -22.97 -16.23
C THR A 221 7.27 -22.65 -17.60
N ARG A 222 6.54 -22.97 -18.67
CA ARG A 222 7.02 -22.66 -20.02
C ARG A 222 6.84 -21.17 -20.32
N SER A 223 7.85 -20.55 -20.93
CA SER A 223 7.71 -19.19 -21.48
C SER A 223 7.01 -19.27 -22.83
N LYS A 224 5.98 -18.44 -23.04
CA LYS A 224 5.29 -18.33 -24.34
C LYS A 224 6.12 -17.59 -25.41
N ASN A 225 7.27 -17.01 -25.04
CA ASN A 225 8.14 -16.28 -25.97
C ASN A 225 9.62 -16.65 -25.74
N PRO A 226 10.07 -17.84 -26.19
CA PRO A 226 11.47 -18.22 -26.07
C PRO A 226 12.34 -17.28 -26.92
N LYS A 227 13.39 -16.70 -26.32
CA LYS A 227 14.38 -15.91 -27.07
C LYS A 227 15.00 -16.82 -28.14
N LYS A 228 14.93 -16.42 -29.41
CA LYS A 228 15.60 -17.11 -30.51
C LYS A 228 17.11 -17.16 -30.21
N LYS A 229 17.74 -18.32 -30.38
CA LYS A 229 19.19 -18.48 -30.21
C LYS A 229 19.91 -17.50 -31.14
N PRO A 230 20.97 -16.79 -30.69
CA PRO A 230 21.79 -16.01 -31.59
C PRO A 230 22.46 -16.96 -32.59
N ARG A 231 22.39 -16.64 -33.89
CA ARG A 231 23.21 -17.34 -34.89
C ARG A 231 24.67 -17.11 -34.51
N ARG A 232 25.46 -18.19 -34.38
CA ARG A 232 26.92 -18.09 -34.27
C ARG A 232 27.43 -17.36 -35.51
N MET A 233 27.86 -16.12 -35.36
CA MET A 233 28.72 -15.45 -36.34
C MET A 233 30.16 -15.73 -35.91
N TYR A 234 30.74 -16.80 -36.45
CA TYR A 234 32.17 -16.91 -36.76
C TYR A 234 32.38 -18.22 -37.55
N GLN A 235 32.42 -18.09 -38.87
CA GLN A 235 33.09 -19.04 -39.77
C GLN A 235 33.77 -18.16 -40.82
N GLY A 236 35.09 -18.15 -40.81
CA GLY A 236 35.89 -17.34 -41.71
C GLY A 236 37.34 -17.23 -41.28
N LEU A 237 38.02 -18.36 -41.13
CA LEU A 237 39.47 -18.45 -41.25
C LEU A 237 39.74 -19.43 -42.39
N PRO A 238 40.42 -19.02 -43.47
CA PRO A 238 40.77 -19.93 -44.54
C PRO A 238 41.96 -20.78 -44.11
N GLU A 239 41.77 -22.08 -44.23
CA GLU A 239 42.83 -23.08 -44.21
C GLU A 239 43.58 -23.00 -45.54
N SER A 240 44.76 -22.38 -45.55
CA SER A 240 45.74 -22.58 -46.61
C SER A 240 47.17 -22.27 -46.14
N MET A 241 47.98 -23.32 -46.18
CA MET A 241 49.45 -23.39 -46.14
C MET A 241 50.12 -23.66 -44.78
N LEU A 242 50.39 -24.98 -44.61
CA LEU A 242 51.47 -25.65 -43.87
C LEU A 242 51.48 -25.56 -42.35
#